data_AF-A0A5E5QNT9-F1
#
_entry.id   AF-A0A5E5QNT9-F1
#
_cell.length_a   1.000
_cell.length_b   1.000
_cell.length_c   1.000
_cell.angle_alpha   90.00
_cell.angle_beta   90.00
_cell.angle_gamma   90.00
#
_symmetry.space_group_name_H-M   'P 1'
#
loop_
_entity.id
_entity.type
_entity.pdbx_description
1 polymer ?
#
loop_
_entity_poly.entity_id
_entity_poly.type
_entity_poly.pdbx_seq_one_letter_code
_entity_poly.pdbx_strand_id
1 'polypeptide(L)'
;MNTARLYQKIISIIQQSFIEPAERFGLSVVELKELDPSIDELVLHLKGLRGILELFANDNHSEINMAIDASQCVVIMERIAQAVRREDQKEVNGLILELKKHANY
;
A
#
# COMPACT_ATOMS: atom_id res chain seq x y z
N MET A 1 -7.43 8.29 20.09
CA MET A 1 -6.43 7.49 19.34
C MET A 1 -5.53 8.45 18.61
N ASN A 2 -4.20 8.24 18.56
CA ASN A 2 -3.30 9.14 17.84
C ASN A 2 -3.31 8.73 16.35
N THR A 3 -4.04 9.47 15.52
CA THR A 3 -4.25 9.22 14.09
C THR A 3 -2.95 9.35 13.30
N ALA A 4 -2.09 10.33 13.59
CA ALA A 4 -0.74 10.41 13.01
C ALA A 4 0.06 9.13 13.24
N ARG A 5 0.02 8.57 14.45
CA ARG A 5 0.74 7.32 14.74
C ARG A 5 0.21 6.16 13.89
N LEU A 6 -1.09 6.13 13.59
CA LEU A 6 -1.67 5.13 12.69
C LEU A 6 -1.17 5.33 11.25
N TYR A 7 -1.27 6.55 10.71
CA TYR A 7 -0.81 6.87 9.35
C TYR A 7 0.67 6.56 9.16
N GLN A 8 1.50 7.00 10.10
CA GLN A 8 2.93 6.70 10.10
C GLN A 8 3.18 5.19 10.16
N LYS A 9 2.44 4.45 10.99
CA LYS A 9 2.62 2.99 11.09
C LYS A 9 2.30 2.29 9.77
N ILE A 10 1.26 2.72 9.05
CA ILE A 10 0.89 2.17 7.75
C ILE A 10 2.01 2.43 6.73
N ILE A 11 2.47 3.68 6.63
CA ILE A 11 3.57 4.05 5.73
C ILE A 11 4.83 3.22 6.04
N SER A 12 5.23 3.13 7.32
CA SER A 12 6.41 2.36 7.73
C SER A 12 6.29 0.87 7.42
N ILE A 13 5.12 0.26 7.60
CA ILE A 13 4.91 -1.17 7.27
C ILE A 13 5.08 -1.37 5.76
N ILE A 14 4.47 -0.52 4.93
CA ILE A 14 4.58 -0.61 3.47
C ILE A 14 6.04 -0.45 3.02
N GLN A 15 6.76 0.50 3.61
CA GLN A 15 8.17 0.72 3.31
C GLN A 15 9.03 -0.51 3.66
N GLN A 16 8.97 -0.96 4.91
CA GLN A 16 9.86 -2.00 5.45
C GLN A 16 9.49 -3.41 4.97
N SER A 17 8.19 -3.68 4.79
CA SER A 17 7.71 -5.04 4.50
C SER A 17 7.49 -5.28 3.01
N PHE A 18 7.37 -4.23 2.20
CA PHE A 18 7.10 -4.37 0.77
C PHE A 18 8.13 -3.66 -0.11
N ILE A 19 8.34 -2.36 0.06
CA ILE A 19 9.21 -1.57 -0.84
C ILE A 19 10.68 -2.01 -0.73
N GLU A 20 11.22 -2.06 0.48
CA GLU A 20 12.64 -2.41 0.69
C GLU A 20 12.96 -3.84 0.19
N PRO A 21 12.17 -4.88 0.52
CA PRO A 21 12.35 -6.21 -0.07
C PRO A 21 12.22 -6.21 -1.59
N ALA A 22 11.24 -5.50 -2.15
CA ALA A 22 11.02 -5.43 -3.59
C ALA A 22 12.20 -4.82 -4.34
N GLU A 23 12.84 -3.79 -3.78
CA GLU A 23 14.04 -3.19 -4.36
C GLU A 23 15.24 -4.13 -4.27
N ARG A 24 15.38 -4.83 -3.14
CA ARG A 24 16.55 -5.66 -2.86
C ARG A 24 16.54 -6.97 -3.64
N PHE A 25 15.37 -7.58 -3.79
CA PHE A 25 15.23 -8.92 -4.36
C PHE A 25 14.49 -8.94 -5.70
N GLY A 26 13.91 -7.82 -6.11
CA GLY A 26 12.96 -7.78 -7.22
C GLY A 26 11.57 -8.29 -6.80
N LEU A 27 10.59 -8.10 -7.68
CA LEU A 27 9.25 -8.66 -7.52
C LEU A 27 8.84 -9.34 -8.82
N SER A 28 8.54 -10.63 -8.74
CA SER A 28 7.89 -11.37 -9.81
C SER A 28 6.40 -11.48 -9.52
N VAL A 29 5.58 -11.11 -10.49
CA VAL A 29 4.13 -11.38 -10.48
C VAL A 29 3.83 -12.87 -10.21
N VAL A 30 4.65 -13.78 -10.77
CA VAL A 30 4.45 -15.22 -10.60
C VAL A 30 4.60 -15.61 -9.14
N GLU A 31 5.68 -15.15 -8.49
CA GLU A 31 5.94 -15.41 -7.07
C GLU A 31 4.87 -14.76 -6.18
N LEU A 32 4.43 -13.54 -6.50
CA LEU A 32 3.42 -12.82 -5.74
C LEU A 32 2.05 -13.50 -5.77
N LYS A 33 1.68 -14.20 -6.85
CA LYS A 33 0.41 -14.94 -6.95
C LYS A 33 0.40 -16.21 -6.08
N GLU A 34 1.56 -16.74 -5.75
CA GLU A 34 1.71 -17.95 -4.95
C GLU A 34 1.76 -17.67 -3.44
N LEU A 35 1.71 -16.40 -3.03
CA LEU A 35 1.77 -16.00 -1.63
C LEU A 35 0.46 -16.27 -0.87
N ASP A 36 0.62 -16.44 0.45
CA ASP A 36 -0.44 -16.49 1.45
C ASP A 36 -0.34 -15.22 2.34
N PRO A 37 -1.39 -14.41 2.50
CA PRO A 37 -2.74 -14.55 1.94
C PRO A 37 -2.78 -14.41 0.42
N SER A 38 -3.81 -15.00 -0.19
CA SER A 38 -4.04 -14.89 -1.63
C SER A 38 -4.22 -13.44 -2.07
N ILE A 39 -3.99 -13.15 -3.36
CA ILE A 39 -4.15 -11.81 -3.91
C ILE A 39 -5.57 -11.26 -3.72
N ASP A 40 -6.60 -12.10 -3.82
CA ASP A 40 -7.99 -11.67 -3.59
C ASP A 40 -8.25 -11.32 -2.11
N GLU A 41 -7.68 -12.07 -1.16
CA GLU A 41 -7.73 -11.74 0.27
C GLU A 41 -6.96 -10.46 0.58
N LEU A 42 -5.79 -10.26 -0.03
CA LEU A 42 -5.01 -9.03 0.11
C LEU A 42 -5.81 -7.82 -0.37
N VAL A 43 -6.49 -7.91 -1.51
CA VAL A 43 -7.38 -6.84 -2.01
C VAL A 43 -8.50 -6.56 -1.01
N LEU A 44 -9.11 -7.59 -0.43
CA LEU A 44 -10.16 -7.42 0.58
C LEU A 44 -9.63 -6.67 1.83
N HIS A 45 -8.46 -7.06 2.34
CA HIS A 45 -7.83 -6.41 3.48
C HIS A 45 -7.48 -4.94 3.20
N LEU A 46 -6.95 -4.64 2.01
CA LEU A 46 -6.61 -3.28 1.60
C LEU A 46 -7.85 -2.38 1.46
N LYS A 47 -8.96 -2.92 0.94
CA LYS A 47 -10.24 -2.19 0.91
C LYS A 47 -10.78 -1.91 2.31
N GLY A 48 -10.68 -2.88 3.22
CA GLY A 48 -11.04 -2.69 4.62
C GLY A 48 -10.21 -1.59 5.28
N LEU A 49 -8.89 -1.61 5.09
CA LEU A 49 -7.97 -0.59 5.60
C LEU A 49 -8.29 0.79 5.02
N ARG A 50 -8.59 0.88 3.73
CA ARG A 50 -9.01 2.12 3.09
C ARG A 50 -10.28 2.69 3.73
N GLY A 51 -11.30 1.86 3.96
CA GLY A 51 -12.53 2.29 4.62
C GLY A 51 -12.27 2.81 6.05
N ILE A 52 -11.34 2.19 6.77
CA ILE A 52 -10.90 2.67 8.10
C ILE A 52 -10.22 4.04 7.99
N LEU A 53 -9.34 4.24 7.01
CA LEU A 53 -8.65 5.53 6.79
C LEU A 53 -9.62 6.65 6.41
N GLU A 54 -10.62 6.37 5.56
CA GLU A 54 -11.65 7.31 5.16
C GLU A 54 -12.50 7.78 6.35
N LEU A 55 -12.73 6.93 7.36
CA LEU A 55 -13.41 7.31 8.60
C LEU A 55 -12.59 8.31 9.43
N PHE A 56 -11.26 8.15 9.48
CA PHE A 56 -10.38 9.00 10.29
C PHE A 56 -9.96 10.31 9.61
N ALA A 57 -9.99 10.36 8.28
CA ALA A 57 -9.60 11.56 7.52
C ALA A 57 -10.50 12.78 7.77
N ASN A 58 -11.72 12.57 8.28
CA ASN A 58 -12.67 13.65 8.57
C ASN A 58 -12.41 14.39 9.89
N ASP A 59 -11.53 13.89 10.76
CA ASP A 59 -11.44 14.33 12.15
C ASP A 59 -10.30 15.33 12.47
N ASN A 60 -9.28 15.53 11.62
CA ASN A 60 -8.13 16.40 11.96
C ASN A 60 -7.41 17.04 10.77
N HIS A 61 -7.42 18.38 10.68
CA HIS A 61 -6.75 19.15 9.63
C HIS A 61 -5.22 19.21 9.75
N SER A 62 -4.64 19.00 10.94
CA SER A 62 -3.18 19.14 11.16
C SER A 62 -2.34 18.01 10.55
N GLU A 63 -2.97 16.90 10.19
CA GLU A 63 -2.32 15.67 9.73
C GLU A 63 -2.71 15.30 8.29
N ILE A 64 -3.32 16.24 7.55
CA ILE A 64 -3.89 16.03 6.21
C ILE A 64 -2.89 15.37 5.25
N ASN A 65 -1.65 15.85 5.20
CA ASN A 65 -0.65 15.29 4.28
C ASN A 65 -0.32 13.84 4.61
N MET A 66 -0.14 13.51 5.89
CA MET A 66 0.16 12.15 6.33
C MET A 66 -1.03 11.20 6.12
N ALA A 67 -2.25 11.72 6.31
CA ALA A 67 -3.48 10.99 6.00
C ALA A 67 -3.62 10.72 4.49
N ILE A 68 -3.30 11.72 3.65
CA ILE A 68 -3.27 11.58 2.19
C ILE A 68 -2.24 10.54 1.78
N ASP A 69 -1.01 10.62 2.29
CA ASP A 69 0.07 9.71 1.91
C ASP A 69 -0.23 8.27 2.34
N ALA A 70 -0.74 8.07 3.56
CA ALA A 70 -1.17 6.74 4.00
C ALA A 70 -2.30 6.19 3.12
N SER A 71 -3.29 7.02 2.77
CA SER A 71 -4.40 6.63 1.90
C SER A 71 -3.92 6.28 0.49
N GLN A 72 -3.02 7.08 -0.09
CA GLN A 72 -2.43 6.82 -1.40
C GLN A 72 -1.62 5.53 -1.39
N CYS A 73 -0.83 5.28 -0.33
CA CYS A 73 -0.09 4.03 -0.21
C CYS A 73 -1.03 2.82 -0.24
N VAL A 74 -2.16 2.86 0.48
CA VAL A 74 -3.14 1.76 0.48
C VAL A 74 -3.80 1.58 -0.89
N VAL A 75 -4.19 2.67 -1.56
CA VAL A 75 -4.78 2.63 -2.91
C VAL A 75 -3.81 2.07 -3.94
N ILE A 76 -2.54 2.46 -3.87
CA ILE A 76 -1.51 1.97 -4.79
C ILE A 76 -1.21 0.49 -4.51
N MET A 77 -1.15 0.07 -3.24
CA MET A 77 -1.04 -1.36 -2.89
C MET A 77 -2.21 -2.18 -3.43
N GLU A 78 -3.43 -1.64 -3.40
CA GLU A 78 -4.60 -2.31 -4.00
C GLU A 78 -4.42 -2.46 -5.52
N ARG A 79 -3.97 -1.40 -6.20
CA ARG A 79 -3.68 -1.43 -7.65
C ARG A 79 -2.58 -2.43 -7.98
N ILE A 80 -1.55 -2.55 -7.14
CA ILE A 80 -0.48 -3.54 -7.29
C ILE A 80 -1.07 -4.95 -7.22
N ALA A 81 -1.89 -5.24 -6.21
CA ALA A 81 -2.55 -6.54 -6.08
C ALA A 81 -3.43 -6.86 -7.30
N GLN A 82 -4.16 -5.87 -7.83
CA GLN A 82 -4.93 -6.03 -9.06
C GLN A 82 -4.05 -6.27 -10.30
N ALA A 83 -2.91 -5.59 -10.43
CA ALA A 83 -1.96 -5.79 -11.51
C ALA A 83 -1.32 -7.19 -11.44
N VAL A 84 -0.97 -7.66 -10.24
CA VAL A 84 -0.52 -9.04 -10.01
C VAL A 84 -1.59 -10.04 -10.45
N ARG A 85 -2.86 -9.82 -10.10
CA ARG A 85 -3.98 -10.67 -10.55
C ARG A 85 -4.08 -10.74 -12.08
N ARG A 86 -3.86 -9.63 -12.78
CA ARG A 86 -3.87 -9.53 -14.25
C ARG A 86 -2.59 -10.02 -14.92
N GLU A 87 -1.60 -10.41 -14.13
CA GLU A 87 -0.26 -10.79 -14.57
C GLU A 87 0.52 -9.68 -15.29
N ASP A 88 0.25 -8.42 -14.96
CA ASP A 88 0.89 -7.26 -15.60
C ASP A 88 2.13 -6.79 -14.83
N GLN A 89 3.28 -7.41 -15.12
CA GLN A 89 4.56 -7.05 -14.50
C GLN A 89 4.96 -5.58 -14.78
N LYS A 90 4.62 -5.05 -15.95
CA LYS A 90 4.98 -3.66 -16.32
C LYS A 90 4.19 -2.67 -15.48
N GLU A 91 2.91 -2.94 -15.27
CA GLU A 91 2.05 -2.14 -14.39
C GLU A 91 2.53 -2.24 -12.94
N VAL A 92 2.85 -3.44 -12.43
CA VAL A 92 3.43 -3.62 -11.08
C VAL A 92 4.67 -2.76 -10.90
N ASN A 93 5.62 -2.79 -11.83
CA ASN A 93 6.85 -2.00 -11.75
C ASN A 93 6.56 -0.49 -11.73
N GLY A 94 5.61 -0.02 -12.55
CA GLY A 94 5.18 1.38 -12.56
C GLY A 94 4.55 1.82 -11.24
N LEU A 95 3.68 0.97 -10.68
CA LEU A 95 2.99 1.23 -9.42
C LEU A 95 3.94 1.25 -8.21
N ILE A 96 4.98 0.43 -8.20
CA ILE A 96 6.01 0.47 -7.14
C ILE A 96 6.74 1.82 -7.12
N LEU A 97 7.04 2.38 -8.30
CA LEU A 97 7.66 3.72 -8.40
C LEU A 97 6.70 4.81 -7.91
N GLU A 98 5.40 4.66 -8.16
CA GLU A 98 4.37 5.55 -7.64
C GLU A 98 4.26 5.44 -6.10
N LEU A 99 4.24 4.21 -5.58
CA LEU A 99 4.15 3.90 -4.14
C LEU A 99 5.28 4.57 -3.35
N LYS A 100 6.51 4.51 -3.86
CA LYS A 100 7.69 5.12 -3.23
C LYS A 100 7.56 6.63 -3.02
N LYS A 101 6.84 7.33 -3.89
CA LYS A 101 6.66 8.80 -3.75
C LYS A 101 5.83 9.17 -2.54
N HIS A 102 4.94 8.28 -2.11
CA HIS A 102 4.07 8.48 -0.95
C HIS A 102 4.62 7.83 0.32
N ALA A 103 5.41 6.77 0.17
CA ALA A 103 6.01 6.06 1.30
C ALA A 103 7.35 6.67 1.77
N ASN A 104 7.98 7.52 0.96
CA ASN A 104 9.17 8.28 1.36
C ASN A 104 8.75 9.53 2.12
N TYR A 105 8.62 9.37 3.43
CA TYR A 105 8.46 10.46 4.39
C TYR A 105 9.81 10.87 4.99
#